data_AF-A0A1B0FNE6-F1
#
_entry.id   AF-A0A1B0FNE6-F1
#
_cell.length_a   1.000
_cell.length_b   1.000
_cell.length_c   1.000
_cell.angle_alpha   90.00
_cell.angle_beta   90.00
_cell.angle_gamma   90.00
#
_symmetry.space_group_name_H-M   'P 1'
#
loop_
_entity.id
_entity.type
_entity.pdbx_description
1 polymer ?
#
loop_
_entity_poly.entity_id
_entity_poly.type
_entity_poly.pdbx_seq_one_letter_code
_entity_poly.pdbx_strand_id
1 'polypeptide(L)'
;MPVKVSKQIKDVVMRSLKELQEPASYAAIVNHIADKTGIHPEVITMWAPRALNTFIQHGFVEKIEDKYQLAQSGRDAQASSDRS
;
A
#
# COMPACT_ATOMS: atom_id res chain seq x y z
N MET A 1 0.48 23.21 0.88
CA MET A 1 0.72 22.26 -0.23
C MET A 1 0.35 20.82 0.17
N PRO A 2 -0.94 20.40 0.14
CA PRO A 2 -1.34 19.07 0.66
C PRO A 2 -1.46 17.96 -0.41
N VAL A 3 -1.70 18.32 -1.67
CA VAL A 3 -2.09 17.36 -2.73
C VAL A 3 -0.92 16.52 -3.26
N LYS A 4 0.31 17.06 -3.27
CA LYS A 4 1.49 16.32 -3.75
C LYS A 4 1.88 15.18 -2.81
N VAL A 5 1.81 15.42 -1.49
CA VAL A 5 2.16 14.42 -0.46
C VAL A 5 1.17 13.26 -0.47
N SER A 6 -0.14 13.54 -0.59
CA SER A 6 -1.16 12.48 -0.60
C SER A 6 -1.10 11.58 -1.83
N LYS A 7 -0.73 12.11 -3.02
CA LYS A 7 -0.49 11.30 -4.22
C LYS A 7 0.74 10.40 -4.04
N GLN A 8 1.85 10.96 -3.54
CA GLN A 8 3.07 10.19 -3.28
C GLN A 8 2.84 9.06 -2.28
N ILE A 9 2.06 9.30 -1.23
CA ILE A 9 1.79 8.27 -0.20
C ILE A 9 0.97 7.10 -0.77
N LYS A 10 0.00 7.33 -1.67
CA LYS A 10 -0.75 6.24 -2.31
C LYS A 10 0.18 5.32 -3.11
N ASP A 11 1.03 5.89 -3.96
CA ASP A 11 1.95 5.12 -4.79
C ASP A 11 2.96 4.34 -3.93
N VAL A 12 3.43 4.96 -2.85
CA VAL A 12 4.37 4.37 -1.88
C VAL A 12 3.73 3.23 -1.08
N VAL A 13 2.48 3.38 -0.62
CA VAL A 13 1.75 2.32 0.08
C VAL A 13 1.55 1.11 -0.84
N MET A 14 1.11 1.34 -2.08
CA MET A 14 0.92 0.26 -3.06
C MET A 14 2.23 -0.46 -3.39
N ARG A 15 3.33 0.28 -3.59
CA ARG A 15 4.65 -0.32 -3.82
C ARG A 15 5.12 -1.14 -2.62
N SER A 16 4.90 -0.65 -1.41
CA SER A 16 5.30 -1.34 -0.18
C SER A 16 4.56 -2.66 -0.02
N LEU A 17 3.25 -2.67 -0.29
CA LEU A 17 2.45 -3.90 -0.29
C LEU A 17 2.88 -4.93 -1.36
N LYS A 18 3.45 -4.48 -2.48
CA LYS A 18 4.03 -5.38 -3.51
C LYS A 18 5.33 -6.03 -3.06
N GLU A 19 6.10 -5.35 -2.22
CA GLU A 19 7.41 -5.81 -1.77
C GLU A 19 7.31 -6.70 -0.51
N LEU A 20 6.28 -6.48 0.30
CA LEU A 20 5.96 -7.33 1.44
C LEU A 20 5.30 -8.63 0.92
N GLN A 21 6.00 -9.76 1.00
CA GLN A 21 5.64 -11.02 0.31
C GLN A 21 4.47 -11.83 0.90
N GLU A 22 3.76 -11.35 1.91
CA GLU A 22 2.67 -12.05 2.60
C GLU A 22 1.72 -10.99 3.19
N PRO A 23 0.51 -11.34 3.66
CA PRO A 23 -0.33 -10.40 4.40
C PRO A 23 0.46 -9.69 5.50
N ALA A 24 0.59 -8.38 5.35
CA ALA A 24 1.43 -7.52 6.17
C ALA A 24 0.59 -6.78 7.21
N SER A 25 1.08 -6.70 8.44
CA SER A 25 0.44 -5.86 9.44
C SER A 25 0.57 -4.39 9.07
N TYR A 26 -0.35 -3.57 9.58
CA TYR A 26 -0.28 -2.12 9.38
C TYR A 26 1.06 -1.53 9.83
N ALA A 27 1.58 -1.98 10.97
CA ALA A 27 2.88 -1.55 11.50
C ALA A 27 4.03 -1.92 10.55
N ALA A 28 4.02 -3.13 9.96
CA ALA A 28 5.03 -3.54 8.99
C ALA A 28 5.01 -2.65 7.74
N ILE A 29 3.82 -2.29 7.26
CA ILE A 29 3.67 -1.38 6.12
C ILE A 29 4.22 0.02 6.45
N VAL A 30 3.87 0.57 7.62
CA VAL A 30 4.33 1.89 8.06
C VAL A 30 5.87 1.91 8.19
N ASN A 31 6.45 0.92 8.85
CA ASN A 31 7.90 0.85 9.04
C ASN A 31 8.64 0.68 7.71
N HIS A 32 8.16 -0.21 6.84
CA HIS A 32 8.74 -0.41 5.51
C HIS A 32 8.72 0.87 4.66
N ILE A 33 7.64 1.64 4.73
CA ILE A 33 7.55 2.94 4.06
C ILE A 33 8.55 3.93 4.64
N ALA A 34 8.65 4.00 5.97
CA ALA A 34 9.57 4.91 6.66
C ALA A 34 11.01 4.61 6.26
N ASP A 35 11.41 3.33 6.31
CA ASP A 35 12.76 2.87 5.95
C ASP A 35 13.11 3.19 4.50
N LYS A 36 12.15 3.06 3.56
CA LYS A 36 12.39 3.33 2.13
C LYS A 36 12.40 4.80 1.75
N THR A 37 11.64 5.62 2.45
CA THR A 37 11.38 7.01 2.01
C THR A 37 12.02 8.06 2.91
N GLY A 38 12.45 7.68 4.12
CA GLY A 38 12.86 8.61 5.16
C GLY A 38 11.71 9.45 5.72
N ILE A 39 10.45 9.18 5.34
CA ILE A 39 9.28 9.87 5.87
C ILE A 39 9.02 9.37 7.30
N HIS A 40 8.77 10.29 8.22
CA HIS A 40 8.48 9.95 9.62
C HIS A 40 7.21 9.06 9.73
N PRO A 41 7.22 8.00 10.56
CA PRO A 41 6.08 7.11 10.76
C PRO A 41 4.76 7.83 11.03
N GLU A 42 4.76 8.89 11.84
CA GLU A 42 3.56 9.67 12.14
C GLU A 42 2.89 10.26 10.90
N VAL A 43 3.68 10.78 9.95
CA VAL A 43 3.16 11.32 8.69
C VAL A 43 2.54 10.19 7.87
N ILE A 44 3.17 9.02 7.83
CA ILE A 44 2.63 7.85 7.12
C ILE A 44 1.32 7.41 7.78
N THR A 45 1.25 7.39 9.11
CA THR A 45 0.03 7.00 9.83
C THR A 45 -1.17 7.91 9.57
N MET A 46 -0.93 9.19 9.29
CA MET A 46 -1.99 10.14 8.94
C MET A 46 -2.68 9.84 7.61
N TRP A 47 -1.96 9.25 6.65
CA TRP A 47 -2.43 9.12 5.26
C TRP A 47 -2.60 7.68 4.79
N ALA A 48 -1.81 6.74 5.30
CA ALA A 48 -1.84 5.33 4.93
C ALA A 48 -3.22 4.66 5.14
N PRO A 49 -4.00 4.95 6.22
CA PRO A 49 -5.32 4.35 6.40
C PRO A 49 -6.28 4.73 5.27
N ARG A 50 -6.24 5.99 4.81
CA ARG A 50 -7.07 6.46 3.71
C ARG A 50 -6.67 5.79 2.39
N ALA A 51 -5.37 5.64 2.15
CA ALA A 51 -4.86 4.95 0.95
C ALA A 51 -5.27 3.47 0.93
N LEU A 52 -5.06 2.74 2.04
CA LEU A 52 -5.45 1.35 2.19
C LEU A 52 -6.96 1.15 1.99
N ASN A 53 -7.79 2.01 2.60
CA ASN A 53 -9.23 1.93 2.41
C ASN A 53 -9.64 2.16 0.95
N THR A 54 -9.03 3.13 0.26
CA THR A 54 -9.26 3.32 -1.19
C THR A 54 -8.85 2.07 -1.98
N PHE A 55 -7.71 1.45 -1.69
CA PHE A 55 -7.27 0.25 -2.41
C PHE A 55 -8.18 -0.96 -2.14
N ILE A 56 -8.72 -1.09 -0.93
CA ILE A 56 -9.72 -2.11 -0.60
C ILE A 56 -11.02 -1.88 -1.38
N GLN A 57 -11.52 -0.65 -1.40
CA GLN A 57 -12.75 -0.29 -2.14
C GLN A 57 -12.65 -0.58 -3.64
N HIS A 58 -11.46 -0.41 -4.22
CA HIS A 58 -11.22 -0.70 -5.63
C HIS A 58 -10.78 -2.16 -5.90
N GLY A 59 -10.71 -3.02 -4.87
CA GLY A 59 -10.36 -4.42 -5.02
C GLY A 59 -8.89 -4.70 -5.35
N PHE A 60 -7.98 -3.75 -5.08
CA PHE A 60 -6.53 -3.96 -5.25
C PHE A 60 -5.87 -4.59 -4.03
N VAL A 61 -6.44 -4.37 -2.85
CA VAL A 61 -5.92 -4.84 -1.57
C VAL A 61 -7.05 -5.54 -0.84
N GLU A 62 -6.75 -6.65 -0.20
CA GLU A 62 -7.64 -7.36 0.71
C GLU A 62 -7.16 -7.16 2.14
N LYS A 63 -8.11 -6.99 3.06
CA LYS A 63 -7.83 -7.05 4.50
C LYS A 63 -8.26 -8.44 5.00
N ILE A 64 -7.31 -9.21 5.52
CA ILE A 64 -7.55 -10.51 6.15
C ILE A 64 -7.22 -10.33 7.63
N GLU A 65 -8.24 -10.45 8.48
CA GLU A 65 -8.16 -10.10 9.90
C GLU A 65 -7.64 -8.66 10.08
N ASP A 66 -6.40 -8.51 10.56
CA ASP A 66 -5.69 -7.23 10.78
C ASP A 66 -4.45 -7.06 9.90
N LYS A 67 -4.36 -7.82 8.81
CA LYS A 67 -3.29 -7.75 7.83
C LYS A 67 -3.82 -7.35 6.46
N TYR A 68 -2.95 -6.79 5.65
CA TYR A 68 -3.24 -6.31 4.29
C TYR A 68 -2.39 -7.07 3.28
N GLN A 69 -3.00 -7.51 2.19
CA GLN A 69 -2.29 -8.15 1.08
C GLN A 69 -2.84 -7.65 -0.26
N LEU A 70 -2.10 -7.86 -1.34
CA LEU A 70 -2.63 -7.64 -2.69
C LEU A 70 -3.73 -8.66 -2.99
N ALA A 71 -4.86 -8.16 -3.49
CA ALA A 71 -5.95 -9.00 -3.98
C ALA A 71 -5.48 -9.88 -5.15
N GLN A 72 -6.04 -11.08 -5.30
CA GLN A 72 -5.70 -11.99 -6.41
C GLN A 72 -5.96 -11.35 -7.78
N SER A 73 -7.09 -10.66 -7.93
CA SER A 73 -7.43 -9.88 -9.12
C SER A 73 -6.44 -8.74 -9.42
N GLY A 74 -5.81 -8.17 -8.38
CA GLY A 74 -4.71 -7.22 -8.52
C GLY A 74 -3.39 -7.85 -8.97
N ARG A 75 -3.16 -9.13 -8.68
CA ARG A 75 -2.02 -9.90 -9.22
C ARG A 75 -2.24 -10.27 -10.68
N ASP A 76 -3.46 -10.67 -11.06
CA ASP A 76 -3.80 -11.11 -12.41
C ASP A 76 -3.86 -9.95 -13.42
N ALA A 77 -4.38 -8.79 -13.01
CA ALA A 77 -4.34 -7.57 -13.81
C ALA A 77 -2.89 -7.16 -14.14
N GLN A 78 -1.93 -7.53 -13.30
CA GLN A 78 -0.52 -7.18 -13.46
C GLN A 78 0.28 -8.23 -14.23
N ALA A 79 0.02 -9.52 -14.03
CA ALA A 79 0.56 -10.59 -14.87
C ALA A 79 0.19 -10.43 -16.36
N SER A 80 -0.94 -9.76 -16.62
CA SER A 80 -1.39 -9.40 -17.97
C SER A 80 -0.68 -8.18 -18.55
N SER A 81 -0.22 -7.24 -17.71
CA SER A 81 0.54 -6.04 -18.15
C SER A 81 2.03 -6.29 -18.38
N ASP A 82 2.66 -7.20 -17.63
CA ASP A 82 4.10 -7.52 -17.81
C ASP A 82 4.38 -8.41 -19.04
N ARG A 83 3.34 -8.88 -19.74
CA ARG A 83 3.44 -9.73 -20.95
C ARG A 83 3.19 -8.99 -22.27
N SER A 84 3.01 -7.67 -22.26
CA SER A 84 2.76 -6.85 -23.47
C SER A 84 3.98 -6.02 -23.88
#